data_AF-D2J3U3-F1
#
_entry.id   AF-D2J3U3-F1
#
_cell.length_a   1.000
_cell.length_b   1.000
_cell.length_c   1.000
_cell.angle_alpha   90.00
_cell.angle_beta   90.00
_cell.angle_gamma   90.00
#
_symmetry.space_group_name_H-M   'P 1'
#
loop_
_entity.id
_entity.type
_entity.pdbx_description
1 polymer ?
#
loop_
_entity_poly.entity_id
_entity_poly.type
_entity_poly.pdbx_seq_one_letter_code
_entity_poly.pdbx_strand_id
1 'polypeptide(L)'
;DKLTTMSGSFDAIMPHDLINAKMITSTIIEFFTGGQLSQFMDQTNPLSEITHKRRLSALGEGGLVKERVGFEARDVHPTHYGRICPIE
;
A
#
# COMPACT_ATOMS: atom_id res chain seq x y z
N ASP A 1 9.56 10.15 -18.86
CA ASP A 1 8.83 9.64 -20.05
C ASP A 1 9.69 9.44 -21.30
N LYS A 2 10.69 8.56 -21.23
CA LYS A 2 11.27 7.95 -22.43
C LYS A 2 10.88 6.48 -22.41
N LEU A 3 9.64 6.21 -22.82
CA LEU A 3 9.21 4.86 -23.14
C LEU A 3 9.96 4.46 -24.42
N THR A 4 11.04 3.70 -24.24
CA THR A 4 11.69 2.85 -25.24
C THR A 4 11.57 3.36 -26.68
N THR A 5 12.44 4.29 -27.09
CA THR A 5 12.70 4.52 -28.51
C THR A 5 13.44 3.29 -29.06
N MET A 6 12.68 2.28 -29.50
CA MET A 6 13.21 1.06 -30.10
C MET A 6 13.76 1.41 -31.49
N SER A 7 15.08 1.61 -31.57
CA SER A 7 15.80 2.01 -32.78
C SER A 7 16.57 0.85 -33.45
N GLY A 8 16.04 -0.38 -33.37
CA GLY A 8 16.71 -1.58 -33.89
C GLY A 8 15.75 -2.53 -34.62
N SER A 9 16.27 -3.23 -35.63
CA SER A 9 15.53 -4.21 -36.45
C SER A 9 14.95 -5.34 -35.57
N PHE A 10 13.71 -5.76 -35.86
CA PHE A 10 12.95 -6.72 -35.03
C PHE A 10 13.63 -8.08 -34.85
N ASP A 11 14.53 -8.48 -35.77
CA ASP A 11 15.19 -9.78 -35.76
C ASP A 11 16.31 -9.93 -34.70
N ALA A 12 16.71 -8.83 -34.03
CA ALA A 12 17.80 -8.82 -33.05
C ALA A 12 17.35 -8.44 -31.62
N ILE A 13 16.04 -8.37 -31.35
CA ILE A 13 15.52 -7.95 -30.04
C ILE A 13 15.70 -9.09 -29.04
N MET A 14 16.43 -8.82 -27.95
CA MET A 14 16.53 -9.74 -26.82
C MET A 14 15.43 -9.42 -25.80
N PRO A 15 14.90 -10.41 -25.06
CA PRO A 15 13.79 -10.19 -24.11
C PRO A 15 14.06 -9.14 -23.02
N HIS A 16 15.33 -8.88 -22.69
CA HIS A 16 15.72 -7.87 -21.68
C HIS A 16 15.59 -6.43 -22.20
N ASP A 17 15.64 -6.21 -23.52
CA ASP A 17 15.47 -4.88 -24.13
C ASP A 17 14.01 -4.39 -24.08
N LEU A 18 13.07 -5.32 -23.85
CA LEU A 18 11.63 -5.05 -23.78
C LEU A 18 11.19 -4.54 -22.41
N ILE A 19 12.00 -4.72 -21.36
CA ILE A 19 11.59 -4.46 -19.98
C ILE A 19 12.40 -3.31 -19.40
N ASN A 20 11.72 -2.24 -18.99
CA ASN A 20 12.33 -1.15 -18.25
C ASN A 20 12.20 -1.37 -16.73
N ALA A 21 13.20 -2.00 -16.12
CA ALA A 21 13.23 -2.26 -14.68
C ALA A 21 13.19 -0.98 -13.83
N LYS A 22 13.69 0.16 -14.35
CA LYS A 22 13.74 1.43 -13.61
C LYS A 22 12.35 1.93 -13.23
N MET A 23 11.36 1.76 -14.10
CA MET A 23 9.98 2.18 -13.84
C MET A 23 9.37 1.37 -12.70
N ILE A 24 9.66 0.07 -12.65
CA ILE A 24 9.19 -0.83 -11.58
C ILE A 24 9.82 -0.43 -10.26
N THR A 25 11.14 -0.18 -10.24
CA THR A 25 11.82 0.23 -9.02
C THR A 25 11.33 1.59 -8.52
N SER A 26 11.08 2.56 -9.41
CA SER A 26 10.60 3.88 -9.00
C SER A 26 9.20 3.84 -8.38
N THR A 27 8.28 3.05 -8.95
CA THR A 27 6.92 2.95 -8.40
C THR A 27 6.91 2.28 -7.02
N ILE A 28 7.75 1.26 -6.81
CA ILE A 28 7.90 0.62 -5.50
C ILE A 28 8.45 1.60 -4.47
N ILE A 29 9.49 2.37 -4.81
CA ILE A 29 10.07 3.35 -3.90
C ILE A 29 9.06 4.45 -3.55
N GLU A 30 8.34 4.96 -4.54
CA GLU A 30 7.31 5.99 -4.34
C GLU A 30 6.20 5.49 -3.39
N PHE A 31 5.75 4.25 -3.56
CA PHE A 31 4.76 3.63 -2.68
C PHE A 31 5.24 3.59 -1.22
N PHE A 32 6.46 3.11 -0.94
CA PHE A 32 6.95 3.01 0.44
C PHE A 32 7.41 4.35 1.03
N THR A 33 7.79 5.32 0.20
CA THR A 33 8.28 6.62 0.68
C THR A 33 7.15 7.61 0.96
N GLY A 34 6.12 7.64 0.10
CA GLY A 34 5.03 8.62 0.17
C GLY A 34 3.65 8.03 0.45
N GLY A 35 3.50 6.71 0.48
CA GLY A 35 2.22 6.05 0.70
C GLY A 35 1.67 6.35 2.10
N GLN A 36 0.40 6.76 2.17
CA GLN A 36 -0.29 7.07 3.43
C GLN A 36 -0.29 5.90 4.45
N LEU A 37 -0.24 4.67 3.96
CA LEU A 37 -0.20 3.45 4.78
C LEU A 37 1.22 3.05 5.21
N SER A 38 2.26 3.62 4.60
CA SER A 38 3.66 3.42 4.99
C SER A 38 3.99 4.35 6.15
N GLN A 39 3.64 3.94 7.36
CA GLN A 39 3.75 4.76 8.57
C GLN A 39 5.09 4.53 9.29
N PHE A 40 5.56 5.56 10.01
CA PHE A 40 6.70 5.41 10.89
C PHE A 40 6.35 4.50 12.08
N MET A 41 7.16 3.48 12.32
CA MET A 41 6.88 2.47 13.32
C MET A 41 6.88 3.02 14.75
N ASP A 42 5.92 2.57 15.58
CA ASP A 42 5.91 2.90 17.00
C ASP A 42 6.79 1.90 17.76
N GLN A 43 7.93 2.39 18.24
CA GLN A 43 8.95 1.60 18.92
C GLN A 43 9.05 1.95 20.42
N THR A 44 7.98 2.45 21.03
CA THR A 44 7.95 2.78 22.47
C THR A 44 8.21 1.55 23.35
N ASN A 45 7.63 0.40 22.98
CA ASN A 45 7.84 -0.88 23.65
C ASN A 45 7.45 -2.04 22.71
N PRO A 46 7.81 -3.31 23.02
CA PRO A 46 7.49 -4.45 22.14
C PRO A 46 5.99 -4.66 21.90
N LEU A 47 5.12 -4.29 22.85
CA LEU A 47 3.68 -4.40 22.68
C LEU A 47 3.16 -3.36 21.68
N SER A 48 3.62 -2.11 21.79
CA SER A 48 3.31 -1.05 20.82
C SER A 48 3.72 -1.44 19.40
N GLU A 49 4.88 -2.09 19.25
CA GLU A 49 5.35 -2.55 17.96
C GLU A 49 4.40 -3.59 17.34
N ILE A 50 3.96 -4.57 18.15
CA ILE A 50 3.03 -5.62 17.72
C ILE A 50 1.66 -5.02 17.41
N THR A 51 1.15 -4.13 18.26
CA THR A 51 -0.14 -3.47 18.05
C THR A 51 -0.13 -2.64 16.77
N HIS A 52 0.91 -1.86 16.52
CA HIS A 52 1.03 -1.07 15.29
C HIS A 52 1.05 -1.99 14.04
N LYS A 53 1.86 -3.05 14.05
CA LYS A 53 1.92 -4.02 12.93
C LYS A 53 0.60 -4.73 12.66
N ARG A 54 -0.27 -4.90 13.67
CA ARG A 54 -1.55 -5.60 13.57
C ARG A 54 -2.74 -4.66 13.32
N ARG A 55 -2.53 -3.35 13.37
CA ARG A 55 -3.58 -2.34 13.20
C ARG A 55 -4.18 -2.42 11.79
N LEU A 56 -5.51 -2.41 11.72
CA LEU A 56 -6.27 -2.38 10.47
C LEU A 56 -6.72 -0.94 10.18
N SER A 57 -6.64 -0.52 8.91
CA SER A 57 -7.13 0.78 8.46
C SER A 57 -8.10 0.59 7.29
N ALA A 58 -9.28 1.20 7.40
CA ALA A 58 -10.20 1.37 6.26
C ALA A 58 -9.90 2.64 5.45
N LEU A 59 -8.97 3.48 5.94
CA LEU A 59 -8.52 4.70 5.28
C LEU A 59 -7.33 4.40 4.37
N GLY A 60 -7.24 5.09 3.23
CA GLY A 60 -6.16 4.95 2.25
C GLY A 60 -6.65 5.28 0.84
N GLU A 61 -5.78 5.14 -0.15
CA GLU A 61 -6.15 5.26 -1.56
C GLU A 61 -7.20 4.20 -1.92
N GLY A 62 -8.32 4.62 -2.52
CA GLY A 62 -9.46 3.75 -2.81
C GLY A 62 -10.28 3.30 -1.58
N GLY A 63 -9.89 3.73 -0.39
CA GLY A 63 -10.58 3.42 0.86
C GLY A 63 -11.65 4.44 1.25
N LEU A 64 -12.08 4.33 2.50
CA LEU A 64 -13.04 5.22 3.11
C LEU A 64 -12.42 6.60 3.42
N VAL A 65 -13.16 7.68 3.17
CA VAL A 65 -12.72 9.05 3.48
C VAL A 65 -13.34 9.50 4.80
N LYS A 66 -12.52 9.83 5.80
CA LYS A 66 -12.94 10.15 7.19
C LYS A 66 -14.17 11.06 7.28
N GLU A 67 -14.27 12.07 6.43
CA GLU A 67 -15.36 13.07 6.39
C GLU A 67 -16.68 12.56 5.78
N ARG A 68 -16.62 11.54 4.91
CA ARG A 68 -17.78 11.02 4.15
C ARG A 68 -18.32 9.69 4.67
N VAL A 69 -17.64 9.09 5.64
CA VAL A 69 -18.01 7.78 6.19
C VAL A 69 -19.21 7.91 7.11
N GLY A 70 -20.28 7.19 6.76
CA GLY A 70 -21.48 7.07 7.58
C GLY A 70 -21.24 6.30 8.89
N PHE A 71 -22.20 6.41 9.81
CA PHE A 71 -22.13 5.79 11.13
C PHE A 71 -22.03 4.25 11.06
N GLU A 72 -22.74 3.63 10.12
CA GLU A 72 -22.80 2.16 9.97
C GLU A 72 -21.43 1.51 9.76
N ALA A 73 -20.52 2.18 9.04
CA ALA A 73 -19.18 1.65 8.78
C ALA A 73 -18.22 1.81 9.99
N ARG A 74 -18.62 2.54 11.03
CA ARG A 74 -17.86 2.71 12.28
C ARG A 74 -18.42 1.85 13.42
N ASP A 75 -19.62 1.29 13.25
CA ASP A 75 -20.27 0.50 14.29
C ASP A 75 -19.65 -0.91 14.40
N VAL A 76 -19.84 -1.54 15.55
CA VAL A 76 -19.37 -2.89 15.80
C VAL A 76 -20.39 -3.90 15.29
N HIS A 77 -20.11 -4.49 14.13
CA HIS A 77 -20.95 -5.53 13.56
C HIS A 77 -20.71 -6.89 14.27
N PRO A 78 -21.74 -7.74 14.48
CA PRO A 78 -21.57 -9.06 15.09
C PRO A 78 -20.53 -9.97 14.42
N THR A 79 -20.25 -9.77 13.14
CA THR A 79 -19.21 -10.53 12.40
C THR A 79 -17.78 -10.19 12.83
N HIS A 80 -17.57 -9.11 13.61
CA HIS A 80 -16.27 -8.73 14.16
C HIS A 80 -15.81 -9.70 15.26
N TYR A 81 -16.74 -10.44 15.88
CA TYR A 81 -16.44 -11.37 16.95
C TYR A 81 -15.34 -12.38 16.54
N GLY A 82 -14.22 -12.35 17.26
CA GLY A 82 -13.05 -13.21 17.00
C GLY A 82 -12.18 -12.81 15.80
N ARG A 83 -12.46 -11.68 15.13
CA ARG A 83 -11.73 -11.21 13.93
C ARG A 83 -11.13 -9.82 14.09
N ILE A 84 -11.89 -8.88 14.64
CA ILE A 84 -11.51 -7.47 14.80
C ILE A 84 -11.74 -7.08 16.27
N CYS A 85 -10.79 -6.35 16.87
CA CYS A 85 -10.91 -5.86 18.23
C CYS A 85 -11.88 -4.67 18.28
N PRO A 86 -12.97 -4.69 19.08
CA PRO A 86 -13.87 -3.54 19.21
C PRO A 86 -13.40 -2.49 20.22
N ILE A 87 -12.29 -2.74 20.93
CA ILE A 87 -11.82 -1.91 22.07
C ILE A 87 -10.55 -1.11 21.72
N GLU A 88 -9.82 -1.53 20.70
CA GLU A 88 -8.44 -1.08 20.42
C GLU A 88 -8.25 0.44 20.38
#